data_AF-A0A3B0RVQ3-F1
#
_entry.id   AF-A0A3B0RVQ3-F1
#
_cell.length_a   1.000
_cell.length_b   1.000
_cell.length_c   1.000
_cell.angle_alpha   90.00
_cell.angle_beta   90.00
_cell.angle_gamma   90.00
#
_symmetry.space_group_name_H-M   'P 1'
#
loop_
_entity.id
_entity.type
_entity.pdbx_description
1 polymer ?
#
loop_
_entity_poly.entity_id
_entity_poly.type
_entity_poly.pdbx_seq_one_letter_code
_entity_poly.pdbx_strand_id
1 'polypeptide(L)'
;MTTECRNPAALNRADQKSTALDMILGAWDQALAKGCAPETIATSAIFAALADLIDVYGEDVVAEMTKRLPERVNRGEFSMREGPLN
;
A
#
# COMPACT_ATOMS: atom_id res chain seq x y z
N MET A 1 -31.96 14.84 17.43
CA MET A 1 -31.41 13.79 16.53
C MET A 1 -30.04 13.41 17.07
N THR A 2 -29.99 12.33 17.84
CA THR A 2 -28.74 11.76 18.34
C THR A 2 -28.10 10.99 17.19
N THR A 3 -27.15 11.60 16.50
CA THR A 3 -26.29 10.84 15.59
C THR A 3 -25.31 10.07 16.45
N GLU A 4 -25.69 8.85 16.83
CA GLU A 4 -24.78 7.85 17.33
C GLU A 4 -23.73 7.63 16.24
N CYS A 5 -22.55 8.21 16.42
CA CYS A 5 -21.36 7.86 15.66
C CYS A 5 -21.07 6.39 15.95
N ARG A 6 -21.62 5.53 15.10
CA ARG A 6 -21.39 4.08 15.06
C ARG A 6 -19.91 3.83 15.20
N ASN A 7 -19.48 3.34 16.35
CA ASN A 7 -18.17 2.73 16.54
C ASN A 7 -18.14 1.49 15.64
N PRO A 8 -17.41 1.48 14.49
CA PRO A 8 -17.33 0.27 13.71
C PRO A 8 -16.60 -0.76 14.58
N ALA A 9 -17.22 -1.93 14.80
CA ALA A 9 -16.53 -3.05 15.42
C ALA A 9 -15.17 -3.22 14.72
N ALA A 10 -14.08 -3.19 15.48
CA ALA A 10 -12.74 -3.25 14.91
C ALA A 10 -12.66 -4.44 13.96
N LEU A 11 -12.34 -4.17 12.69
CA LEU A 11 -12.22 -5.20 11.67
C LEU A 11 -11.21 -6.25 12.15
N ASN A 12 -11.43 -7.53 11.83
CA ASN A 12 -10.41 -8.55 12.08
C ASN A 12 -9.20 -8.29 11.14
N ARG A 13 -8.04 -8.91 11.40
CA ARG A 13 -6.81 -8.65 10.63
C ARG A 13 -6.96 -8.91 9.12
N ALA A 14 -7.75 -9.92 8.71
CA ALA A 14 -7.95 -10.22 7.30
C ALA A 14 -8.80 -9.14 6.63
N ASP A 15 -9.89 -8.74 7.28
CA ASP A 15 -10.78 -7.68 6.82
C ASP A 15 -10.06 -6.32 6.80
N GLN A 16 -9.25 -6.02 7.82
CA GLN A 16 -8.40 -4.81 7.85
C GLN A 16 -7.49 -4.74 6.63
N LYS A 17 -6.84 -5.85 6.27
CA LYS A 17 -5.94 -5.90 5.10
C LYS A 17 -6.70 -5.70 3.80
N SER A 18 -7.83 -6.39 3.61
CA SER A 18 -8.62 -6.24 2.38
C SER A 18 -9.17 -4.83 2.25
N THR A 19 -9.80 -4.30 3.31
CA THR A 19 -10.37 -2.95 3.30
C THR A 19 -9.30 -1.88 3.07
N ALA A 20 -8.14 -1.98 3.72
CA ALA A 20 -7.04 -1.04 3.49
C ALA A 20 -6.53 -1.09 2.05
N LEU A 21 -6.40 -2.29 1.47
CA LEU A 21 -5.98 -2.44 0.08
C LEU A 21 -7.01 -1.82 -0.88
N ASP A 22 -8.30 -2.10 -0.69
CA ASP A 22 -9.37 -1.55 -1.52
C ASP A 22 -9.39 -0.01 -1.47
N MET A 23 -9.17 0.57 -0.29
CA MET A 23 -9.05 2.02 -0.12
C MET A 23 -7.84 2.61 -0.85
N ILE A 24 -6.68 1.95 -0.78
CA ILE A 24 -5.47 2.38 -1.47
C ILE A 24 -5.67 2.31 -2.99
N LEU A 25 -6.27 1.23 -3.51
CA LEU A 25 -6.57 1.08 -4.93
C LEU A 25 -7.58 2.14 -5.41
N GLY A 26 -8.62 2.41 -4.61
CA GLY A 26 -9.56 3.49 -4.92
C GLY A 26 -8.93 4.88 -4.91
N ALA A 27 -7.96 5.14 -4.04
CA ALA A 27 -7.17 6.38 -4.06
C ALA A 27 -6.28 6.46 -5.30
N TRP A 28 -5.75 5.32 -5.74
CA TRP A 28 -4.95 5.19 -6.96
C TRP A 28 -5.76 5.58 -8.20
N ASP A 29 -6.96 5.03 -8.37
CA ASP A 29 -7.85 5.34 -9.49
C ASP A 29 -8.22 6.84 -9.53
N GLN A 30 -8.46 7.44 -8.37
CA GLN A 30 -8.73 8.87 -8.25
C GLN A 30 -7.53 9.72 -8.67
N ALA A 31 -6.31 9.32 -8.35
CA ALA A 31 -5.11 10.02 -8.75
C ALA A 31 -4.89 9.94 -10.27
N LEU A 32 -5.14 8.76 -10.87
CA LEU A 32 -5.12 8.60 -12.33
C LEU A 32 -6.15 9.48 -13.03
N ALA A 33 -7.38 9.53 -12.52
CA ALA A 33 -8.45 10.38 -13.05
C ALA A 33 -8.12 11.88 -13.00
N LYS A 34 -7.24 12.30 -12.08
CA LYS A 34 -6.74 13.68 -11.97
C LYS A 34 -5.54 13.97 -12.88
N GLY A 35 -5.09 12.99 -13.68
CA GLY A 35 -3.98 13.13 -14.61
C GLY A 35 -2.60 12.87 -14.00
N CYS A 36 -2.51 12.27 -12.81
CA CYS A 36 -1.23 11.86 -12.26
C CYS A 36 -0.65 10.68 -13.04
N ALA A 37 0.66 10.71 -13.30
CA ALA A 37 1.34 9.58 -13.92
C ALA A 37 1.40 8.37 -12.96
N PRO A 38 1.21 7.13 -13.45
CA PRO A 38 1.26 5.92 -12.62
C PRO A 38 2.56 5.79 -11.81
N GLU A 39 3.70 6.14 -12.42
CA GLU A 39 5.02 6.11 -11.77
C GLU A 39 5.11 7.09 -10.59
N THR A 40 4.54 8.29 -10.74
CA THR A 40 4.49 9.30 -9.67
C THR A 40 3.63 8.82 -8.50
N ILE A 41 2.49 8.19 -8.79
CA ILE A 41 1.61 7.61 -7.75
C ILE A 41 2.36 6.50 -7.01
N ALA A 42 3.01 5.59 -7.74
CA ALA A 42 3.75 4.47 -7.15
C ALA A 42 4.90 4.94 -6.25
N THR A 43 5.71 5.88 -6.73
CA THR A 43 6.83 6.42 -5.94
C THR A 43 6.34 7.14 -4.68
N SER A 44 5.24 7.89 -4.80
CA SER A 44 4.61 8.58 -3.66
C SER A 44 4.04 7.58 -2.64
N ALA A 45 3.42 6.49 -3.10
CA ALA A 45 2.91 5.44 -2.24
C ALA A 45 4.03 4.71 -1.49
N ILE A 46 5.16 4.44 -2.15
CA ILE A 46 6.34 3.87 -1.50
C ILE A 46 6.86 4.81 -0.41
N PHE A 47 6.96 6.11 -0.70
CA PHE A 47 7.38 7.09 0.29
C PHE A 47 6.45 7.10 1.50
N ALA A 48 5.13 7.18 1.28
CA ALA A 48 4.15 7.18 2.35
C ALA A 48 4.23 5.90 3.20
N ALA A 49 4.33 4.73 2.55
CA ALA A 49 4.44 3.46 3.25
C ALA A 49 5.72 3.36 4.09
N LEU A 50 6.86 3.84 3.58
CA LEU A 50 8.12 3.83 4.33
C LEU A 50 8.11 4.83 5.49
N ALA A 51 7.54 6.02 5.29
CA ALA A 51 7.40 7.02 6.36
C ALA A 51 6.57 6.48 7.53
N ASP A 52 5.41 5.88 7.25
CA ASP A 52 4.57 5.26 8.29
C ASP A 52 5.30 4.11 9.01
N LEU A 53 6.06 3.29 8.29
CA LEU A 53 6.87 2.23 8.91
C LEU A 53 7.98 2.80 9.80
N ILE A 54 8.61 3.89 9.39
CA ILE A 54 9.66 4.57 10.16
C ILE A 54 9.06 5.17 11.44
N ASP A 55 7.88 5.79 11.35
CA ASP A 55 7.19 6.34 12.53
C ASP A 55 6.83 5.25 13.56
N VAL A 56 6.53 4.03 13.10
CA VAL A 56 6.16 2.91 13.97
C VAL A 56 7.38 2.16 14.54
N TYR A 57 8.41 1.93 13.72
CA TYR A 57 9.51 1.02 14.05
C TYR A 57 10.89 1.68 14.17
N GLY A 58 11.04 2.91 13.70
CA GLY A 58 12.32 3.64 13.62
C GLY A 58 13.11 3.35 12.34
N GLU A 59 14.01 4.27 12.01
CA GLU A 59 14.80 4.25 10.76
C GLU A 59 15.68 3.00 10.62
N ASP A 60 16.37 2.59 11.68
CA ASP A 60 17.29 1.44 11.65
C ASP A 60 16.57 0.13 11.32
N VAL A 61 15.38 -0.08 11.90
CA VAL A 61 14.58 -1.29 11.66
C VAL A 61 14.08 -1.33 10.22
N VAL A 62 13.57 -0.20 9.71
CA VAL A 62 13.07 -0.11 8.34
C VAL A 62 14.22 -0.22 7.32
N ALA A 63 15.39 0.33 7.62
CA ALA A 63 16.58 0.15 6.80
C ALA A 63 16.96 -1.34 6.66
N GLU A 64 16.92 -2.11 7.75
CA GLU A 64 17.17 -3.55 7.70
C GLU A 64 16.07 -4.30 6.91
N MET A 65 14.81 -3.95 7.12
CA MET A 65 13.67 -4.56 6.39
C MET A 65 13.78 -4.35 4.87
N THR A 66 14.22 -3.17 4.44
CA THR A 66 14.28 -2.79 3.02
C THR A 66 15.48 -3.37 2.29
N LYS A 67 16.54 -3.81 2.97
CA LYS A 67 17.74 -4.44 2.34
C LYS A 67 17.39 -5.63 1.44
N ARG A 68 16.32 -6.35 1.73
CA ARG A 68 15.87 -7.51 0.95
C ARG A 68 14.99 -7.15 -0.25
N LEU A 69 14.54 -5.90 -0.38
CA LEU A 69 13.64 -5.49 -1.47
C LEU A 69 14.27 -5.67 -2.86
N PRO A 70 15.53 -5.29 -3.12
CA PRO A 70 16.13 -5.47 -4.45
C PRO A 70 16.15 -6.93 -4.88
N GLU A 71 16.46 -7.85 -3.95
CA GLU A 71 16.43 -9.29 -4.22
C GLU A 71 15.02 -9.76 -4.61
N ARG A 72 14.00 -9.34 -3.87
CA ARG A 72 12.59 -9.70 -4.11
C ARG A 72 12.08 -9.16 -5.45
N VAL A 73 12.47 -7.92 -5.80
CA VAL A 73 12.18 -7.32 -7.12
C VAL A 73 12.81 -8.13 -8.23
N ASN A 74 14.10 -8.47 -8.11
CA ASN A 74 14.81 -9.27 -9.12
C ASN A 74 14.26 -10.69 -9.25
N ARG A 75 13.72 -11.26 -8.17
CA ARG A 75 13.01 -12.55 -8.19
C ARG A 75 11.61 -12.46 -8.82
N GLY A 76 11.15 -11.26 -9.18
CA GLY A 76 9.86 -11.02 -9.80
C GLY A 76 8.68 -11.13 -8.85
N GLU A 77 8.88 -11.00 -7.52
CA GLU A 77 7.81 -11.12 -6.53
C GLU A 77 6.71 -10.05 -6.69
N PHE A 78 7.07 -8.91 -7.28
CA PHE A 78 6.15 -7.79 -7.53
C PHE A 78 5.75 -7.69 -9.01
N SER A 79 6.31 -8.55 -9.86
CA SER A 79 5.86 -8.66 -11.24
C SER A 79 4.54 -9.44 -11.22
N MET A 80 3.44 -8.76 -11.49
CA MET A 80 2.23 -9.44 -11.94
C MET A 80 2.57 -10.06 -13.30
N ARG A 81 3.05 -11.31 -13.30
CA ARG A 81 3.02 -12.14 -14.51
C ARG A 81 1.54 -12.38 -14.80
N GLU A 82 0.89 -11.44 -15.50
CA GLU A 82 -0.13 -11.88 -16.44
C GLU A 82 0.57 -12.93 -17.32
N GLY A 83 0.05 -14.15 -17.25
CA GLY A 83 0.52 -15.25 -18.07
C GLY A 83 0.54 -14.86 -19.56
N PRO A 84 1.29 -15.58 -20.38
CA PRO A 84 1.35 -15.28 -21.81
C PRO A 84 -0.06 -15.26 -22.39
N LEU A 85 -0.31 -14.25 -23.23
CA LEU A 85 -1.37 -14.28 -24.23
C LEU A 85 -1.20 -15.59 -25.03
N ASN A 86 -2.10 -16.55 -24.83
CA ASN A 86 -2.45 -17.56 -25.82
C ASN A 86 -3.92 -17.92 -25.68
#